data_AF-A0A2G4J3V1-F1
#
_entry.id   AF-A0A2G4J3V1-F1
#
_cell.length_a   1.000
_cell.length_b   1.000
_cell.length_c   1.000
_cell.angle_alpha   90.00
_cell.angle_beta   90.00
_cell.angle_gamma   90.00
#
_symmetry.space_group_name_H-M   'P 1'
#
loop_
_entity.id
_entity.type
_entity.pdbx_description
1 polymer ?
#
loop_
_entity_poly.entity_id
_entity_poly.type
_entity_poly.pdbx_seq_one_letter_code
_entity_poly.pdbx_strand_id
1 'polypeptide(L)'
;MSAVGHYLEQEGVATVQISLIREHTVALKAPRALWVPFMLGRPFGVPHDAAFQTRVLTEALVLLARTDGPVLEDFADDAPTDNLGQPAQGLTCPVSFPSFKAKGTLATRLADEISQLQAWHALAQQAHQKTKLGITGCTPAELGAFLSSWLSDSPSLILKDHSMAPFQAVKFASDELKTFYYEAKSVQPGQHSSASMQQWFWFETTAGEAFLTLRKKFAREGDPAFAGLATLSMVPRAVLAELGEP
;
A
#
# COMPACT_ATOMS: atom_id res chain seq x y z
N MET A 1 17.77 4.79 -13.45
CA MET A 1 18.74 4.59 -12.35
C MET A 1 19.94 5.48 -12.60
N SER A 2 20.23 6.42 -11.70
CA SER A 2 21.24 7.47 -11.91
C SER A 2 22.66 6.96 -12.15
N ALA A 3 23.08 5.88 -11.47
CA ALA A 3 24.42 5.31 -11.61
C ALA A 3 24.71 4.80 -13.04
N VAL A 4 23.74 4.11 -13.65
CA VAL A 4 23.85 3.63 -15.04
C VAL A 4 23.88 4.82 -16.01
N GLY A 5 23.08 5.85 -15.74
CA GLY A 5 23.10 7.09 -16.51
C GLY A 5 24.51 7.68 -16.56
N HIS A 6 25.13 7.92 -15.40
CA HIS A 6 26.50 8.45 -15.32
C HIS A 6 27.53 7.63 -16.12
N TYR A 7 27.46 6.30 -16.05
CA TYR A 7 28.38 5.44 -16.80
C TYR A 7 28.21 5.59 -18.32
N LEU A 8 26.97 5.62 -18.81
CA LEU A 8 26.68 5.77 -20.25
C LEU A 8 27.10 7.14 -20.79
N GLU A 9 26.94 8.20 -19.99
CA GLU A 9 27.36 9.56 -20.36
C GLU A 9 28.87 9.70 -20.53
N GLN A 10 29.65 9.00 -19.70
CA GLN A 10 31.11 8.99 -19.81
C GLN A 10 31.58 8.41 -21.15
N GLU A 11 30.79 7.50 -21.74
CA GLU A 11 31.01 6.91 -23.05
C GLU A 11 30.35 7.73 -24.19
N GLY A 12 29.87 8.94 -23.91
CA GLY A 12 29.26 9.83 -24.89
C GLY A 12 27.81 9.49 -25.27
N VAL A 13 27.14 8.62 -24.50
CA VAL A 13 25.73 8.29 -24.71
C VAL A 13 24.86 9.13 -23.78
N ALA A 14 24.13 10.09 -24.35
CA ALA A 14 23.21 10.93 -23.59
C ALA A 14 22.06 10.09 -23.00
N THR A 15 21.73 10.35 -21.74
CA THR A 15 20.74 9.64 -20.95
C THR A 15 19.78 10.60 -20.26
N VAL A 16 18.56 10.12 -20.05
CA VAL A 16 17.54 10.74 -19.21
C VAL A 16 16.83 9.64 -18.42
N GLN A 17 16.35 9.97 -17.22
CA GLN A 17 15.47 9.08 -16.46
C GLN A 17 14.21 9.80 -15.99
N ILE A 18 13.12 9.05 -15.87
CA ILE A 18 11.93 9.50 -15.14
C ILE A 18 12.12 9.14 -13.67
N SER A 19 11.88 10.11 -12.80
CA SER A 19 12.06 9.99 -11.36
C SER A 19 10.74 10.04 -10.60
N LEU A 20 10.52 9.01 -9.78
CA LEU A 20 9.38 8.91 -8.86
C LEU A 20 9.74 9.33 -7.42
N ILE A 21 11.03 9.56 -7.14
CA ILE A 21 11.52 9.95 -5.81
C ILE A 21 12.56 11.06 -6.00
N ARG A 22 12.15 12.31 -5.70
CA ARG A 22 12.95 13.51 -5.94
C ARG A 22 14.27 13.45 -5.19
N GLU A 23 14.22 13.08 -3.93
CA GLU A 23 15.33 13.10 -2.98
C GLU A 23 16.47 12.20 -3.47
N HIS A 24 16.13 11.01 -3.99
CA HIS A 24 17.13 10.11 -4.56
C HIS A 24 17.80 10.70 -5.80
N THR A 25 17.06 11.45 -6.61
CA THR A 25 17.58 12.03 -7.85
C THR A 25 18.55 13.17 -7.56
N VAL A 26 18.18 14.02 -6.59
CA VAL A 26 19.03 15.09 -6.08
C VAL A 26 20.29 14.52 -5.43
N ALA A 27 20.14 13.55 -4.53
CA ALA A 27 21.27 12.95 -3.83
C ALA A 27 22.29 12.28 -4.77
N LEU A 28 21.78 11.61 -5.82
CA LEU A 28 22.61 10.92 -6.82
C LEU A 28 23.06 11.81 -7.98
N LYS A 29 22.66 13.09 -8.00
CA LYS A 29 23.00 14.06 -9.04
C LYS A 29 22.84 13.50 -10.44
N ALA A 30 21.65 12.97 -10.76
CA ALA A 30 21.40 12.34 -12.05
C ALA A 30 21.75 13.29 -13.21
N PRO A 31 22.32 12.80 -14.34
CA PRO A 31 22.70 13.66 -15.47
C PRO A 31 21.54 14.53 -15.97
N ARG A 32 20.42 13.89 -16.31
CA ARG A 32 19.13 14.51 -16.62
C ARG A 32 18.01 13.65 -16.04
N ALA A 33 17.03 14.29 -15.44
CA ALA A 33 15.85 13.60 -14.95
C ALA A 33 14.60 14.48 -15.02
N LEU A 34 13.49 13.84 -15.39
CA LEU A 34 12.15 14.39 -15.24
C LEU A 34 11.55 13.81 -13.96
N TRP A 35 11.30 14.64 -12.97
CA TRP A 35 10.54 14.24 -11.78
C TRP A 35 9.05 14.25 -12.09
N VAL A 36 8.35 13.19 -11.69
CA VAL A 36 6.91 13.05 -11.85
C VAL A 36 6.23 12.80 -10.49
N PRO A 37 5.10 13.47 -10.17
CA PRO A 37 4.37 13.28 -8.91
C PRO A 37 3.48 12.02 -8.92
N PHE A 38 3.92 10.93 -9.55
CA PHE A 38 3.07 9.76 -9.79
C PHE A 38 3.25 8.67 -8.73
N MET A 39 2.31 7.73 -8.70
CA MET A 39 2.40 6.53 -7.87
C MET A 39 3.68 5.74 -8.16
N LEU A 40 4.34 5.26 -7.10
CA LEU A 40 5.51 4.40 -7.25
C LEU A 40 5.17 3.17 -8.12
N GLY A 41 6.06 2.84 -9.06
CA GLY A 41 5.83 1.80 -10.06
C GLY A 41 5.03 2.24 -11.29
N ARG A 42 4.61 3.52 -11.35
CA ARG A 42 3.88 4.10 -12.49
C ARG A 42 4.57 5.35 -13.05
N PRO A 43 5.81 5.23 -13.57
CA PRO A 43 6.57 6.39 -14.06
C PRO A 43 5.90 7.13 -15.23
N PHE A 44 4.97 6.49 -15.94
CA PHE A 44 4.21 7.11 -17.04
C PHE A 44 2.74 7.43 -16.67
N GLY A 45 2.36 7.37 -15.40
CA GLY A 45 0.99 7.62 -14.96
C GLY A 45 0.06 6.40 -15.10
N VAL A 46 -1.20 6.62 -15.48
CA VAL A 46 -2.22 5.56 -15.54
C VAL A 46 -2.05 4.63 -16.73
N PRO A 47 -2.39 3.33 -16.60
CA PRO A 47 -2.45 2.41 -17.73
C PRO A 47 -3.42 2.89 -18.81
N HIS A 48 -3.13 2.53 -20.06
CA HIS A 48 -3.99 2.76 -21.23
C HIS A 48 -4.30 4.23 -21.59
N ASP A 49 -3.70 5.22 -20.94
CA ASP A 49 -3.73 6.62 -21.39
C ASP A 49 -2.51 6.94 -22.26
N ALA A 50 -2.57 6.54 -23.53
CA ALA A 50 -1.46 6.70 -24.46
C ALA A 50 -1.06 8.18 -24.66
N ALA A 51 -2.03 9.09 -24.61
CA ALA A 51 -1.79 10.52 -24.77
C ALA A 51 -0.98 11.08 -23.59
N PHE A 52 -1.40 10.77 -22.36
CA PHE A 52 -0.67 11.17 -21.16
C PHE A 52 0.74 10.55 -21.10
N GLN A 53 0.84 9.24 -21.35
CA GLN A 53 2.12 8.53 -21.35
C GLN A 53 3.10 9.09 -22.39
N THR A 54 2.59 9.46 -23.56
CA THR A 54 3.39 10.08 -24.63
C THR A 54 3.89 11.46 -24.21
N ARG A 55 3.06 12.27 -23.55
CA ARG A 55 3.49 13.58 -23.03
C ARG A 55 4.64 13.44 -22.04
N VAL A 56 4.51 12.55 -21.05
CA VAL A 56 5.58 12.26 -20.07
C VAL A 56 6.87 11.83 -20.78
N LEU A 57 6.76 10.94 -21.77
CA LEU A 57 7.90 10.50 -22.57
C LEU A 57 8.56 11.67 -23.32
N THR A 58 7.76 12.48 -24.00
CA THR A 58 8.26 13.62 -24.79
C THR A 58 8.97 14.62 -23.91
N GLU A 59 8.40 15.02 -22.77
CA GLU A 59 9.03 15.95 -21.84
C GLU A 59 10.34 15.40 -21.28
N ALA A 60 10.40 14.11 -20.97
CA ALA A 60 11.66 13.48 -20.57
C ALA A 60 12.69 13.52 -21.70
N LEU A 61 12.30 13.18 -22.94
CA LEU A 61 13.22 13.17 -24.08
C LEU A 61 13.73 14.56 -24.46
N VAL A 62 12.96 15.63 -24.24
CA VAL A 62 13.40 17.02 -24.44
C VAL A 62 14.65 17.33 -23.61
N LEU A 63 14.77 16.75 -22.42
CA LEU A 63 15.94 16.95 -21.56
C LEU A 63 17.25 16.46 -22.18
N LEU A 64 17.22 15.53 -23.15
CA LEU A 64 18.43 15.05 -23.84
C LEU A 64 19.16 16.17 -24.60
N ALA A 65 18.48 17.26 -24.94
CA ALA A 65 19.11 18.43 -25.57
C ALA A 65 19.93 19.28 -24.59
N ARG A 66 19.79 19.07 -23.28
CA ARG A 66 20.54 19.77 -22.24
C ARG A 66 21.98 19.29 -22.22
N THR A 67 22.92 20.23 -22.25
CA THR A 67 24.37 19.96 -22.22
C THR A 67 25.05 20.40 -20.92
N ASP A 68 24.30 21.07 -20.05
CA ASP A 68 24.72 21.43 -18.71
C ASP A 68 24.49 20.27 -17.72
N GLY A 69 25.09 20.39 -16.53
CA GLY A 69 25.23 19.34 -15.50
C GLY A 69 23.91 18.81 -14.93
N PRO A 70 23.88 18.23 -13.72
CA PRO A 70 22.70 17.51 -13.22
C PRO A 70 21.40 18.32 -13.37
N VAL A 71 20.55 17.90 -14.30
CA VAL A 71 19.26 18.55 -14.57
C VAL A 71 18.15 17.75 -13.91
N LEU A 72 17.31 18.45 -13.16
CA LEU A 72 16.07 17.92 -12.63
C LEU A 72 14.94 18.89 -12.99
N GLU A 73 14.06 18.48 -13.90
CA GLU A 73 12.87 19.24 -14.26
C GLU A 73 11.62 18.54 -13.71
N ASP A 74 10.58 19.33 -13.47
CA ASP A 74 9.33 18.86 -12.89
C ASP A 74 8.27 18.71 -13.99
N PHE A 75 7.65 17.54 -14.06
CA PHE A 75 6.45 17.36 -14.86
C PHE A 75 5.30 18.12 -14.19
N ALA A 76 4.61 18.96 -14.95
CA ALA A 76 3.69 19.96 -14.39
C ALA A 76 2.36 19.38 -13.88
N ASP A 77 1.89 18.27 -14.46
CA ASP A 77 0.57 17.71 -14.17
C ASP A 77 0.66 16.48 -13.26
N ASP A 78 -0.35 16.29 -12.43
CA ASP A 78 -0.56 15.00 -11.76
C ASP A 78 -1.02 13.93 -12.76
N ALA A 79 -0.74 12.66 -12.44
CA ALA A 79 -1.32 11.56 -13.18
C ALA A 79 -2.86 11.56 -13.00
N PRO A 80 -3.63 11.26 -14.06
CA PRO A 80 -5.07 11.03 -13.92
C PRO A 80 -5.35 10.01 -12.82
N THR A 81 -6.53 10.09 -12.19
CA THR A 81 -6.91 9.12 -11.16
C THR A 81 -7.26 7.78 -11.81
N ASP A 82 -6.58 6.71 -11.41
CA ASP A 82 -6.97 5.35 -11.80
C ASP A 82 -8.22 4.93 -11.03
N ASN A 83 -9.13 4.23 -11.71
CA ASN A 83 -10.21 3.51 -11.03
C ASN A 83 -9.77 2.06 -10.82
N LEU A 84 -9.16 1.80 -9.66
CA LEU A 84 -8.81 0.46 -9.19
C LEU A 84 -10.05 -0.39 -8.89
N GLY A 85 -11.23 0.21 -8.86
CA GLY A 85 -12.50 -0.50 -8.75
C GLY A 85 -12.80 -1.28 -10.03
N GLN A 86 -12.96 -2.59 -9.91
CA GLN A 86 -13.58 -3.37 -10.97
C GLN A 86 -15.06 -3.53 -10.64
N PRO A 87 -15.98 -2.89 -11.39
CA PRO A 87 -17.39 -3.18 -11.21
C PRO A 87 -17.58 -4.67 -11.53
N ALA A 88 -18.00 -5.45 -10.54
CA ALA A 88 -18.43 -6.81 -10.78
C ALA A 88 -19.61 -6.74 -11.77
N GLN A 89 -19.38 -7.17 -13.02
CA GLN A 89 -20.38 -7.12 -14.07
C GLN A 89 -21.65 -7.82 -13.59
N GLY A 90 -22.76 -7.09 -13.48
CA GLY A 90 -24.06 -7.64 -13.12
C GLY A 90 -24.28 -7.99 -11.64
N LEU A 91 -23.32 -7.72 -10.74
CA LEU A 91 -23.47 -7.96 -9.30
C LEU A 91 -23.59 -6.62 -8.56
N THR A 92 -24.62 -5.85 -8.91
CA THR A 92 -25.09 -4.75 -8.07
C THR A 92 -25.87 -5.37 -6.92
N CYS A 93 -25.16 -5.84 -5.89
CA CYS A 93 -25.77 -6.06 -4.58
C CYS A 93 -25.60 -4.76 -3.80
N PRO A 94 -26.60 -3.87 -3.74
CA PRO A 94 -26.55 -2.65 -2.94
C PRO A 94 -26.75 -3.00 -1.46
N VAL A 95 -25.94 -3.90 -0.93
CA VAL A 95 -25.84 -4.08 0.52
C VAL A 95 -24.84 -3.05 1.02
N SER A 96 -25.37 -1.88 1.40
CA SER A 96 -24.69 -1.05 2.39
C SER A 96 -24.76 -1.82 3.70
N PHE A 97 -23.63 -2.38 4.13
CA PHE A 97 -23.54 -2.87 5.49
C PHE A 97 -23.62 -1.65 6.41
N PRO A 98 -24.61 -1.57 7.29
CA PRO A 98 -24.74 -0.43 8.18
C PRO A 98 -23.45 -0.31 9.00
N SER A 99 -22.87 0.90 9.05
CA SER A 99 -21.78 1.23 9.99
C SER A 99 -22.34 1.28 11.41
N PHE A 100 -22.81 0.15 11.91
CA PHE A 100 -22.97 0.02 13.34
C PHE A 100 -21.56 0.14 13.89
N LYS A 101 -21.30 1.22 14.64
CA LYS A 101 -20.23 1.24 15.64
C LYS A 101 -20.48 0.03 16.52
N ALA A 102 -19.91 -1.11 16.15
CA ALA A 102 -20.17 -2.37 16.80
C ALA A 102 -19.83 -2.15 18.27
N LYS A 103 -20.79 -2.43 19.17
CA LYS A 103 -20.54 -2.28 20.60
C LYS A 103 -19.71 -3.49 21.04
N GLY A 104 -18.60 -3.28 21.71
CA GLY A 104 -17.76 -4.38 22.19
C GLY A 104 -16.29 -4.03 22.25
N THR A 105 -15.49 -5.03 22.59
CA THR A 105 -14.03 -4.91 22.57
C THR A 105 -13.53 -4.77 21.13
N LEU A 106 -12.34 -4.20 20.95
CA LEU A 106 -11.71 -4.07 19.64
C LEU A 106 -11.59 -5.43 18.92
N ALA A 107 -11.34 -6.52 19.65
CA ALA A 107 -11.29 -7.87 19.11
C ALA A 107 -12.64 -8.34 18.53
N THR A 108 -13.75 -8.12 19.25
CA THR A 108 -15.09 -8.49 18.76
C THR A 108 -15.47 -7.66 17.54
N ARG A 109 -15.23 -6.35 17.58
CA ARG A 109 -15.50 -5.46 16.43
C ARG A 109 -14.71 -5.87 15.19
N LEU A 110 -13.43 -6.24 15.36
CA LEU A 110 -12.58 -6.71 14.27
C LEU A 110 -13.10 -8.01 13.65
N ALA A 111 -13.52 -8.97 14.49
CA ALA A 111 -14.09 -10.23 14.03
C ALA A 111 -15.40 -10.01 13.23
N ASP A 112 -16.27 -9.13 13.72
CA ASP A 112 -17.52 -8.76 13.03
C ASP A 112 -17.25 -8.10 11.67
N GLU A 113 -16.28 -7.17 11.62
CA GLU A 113 -15.89 -6.47 10.39
C GLU A 113 -15.31 -7.44 9.34
N ILE A 114 -14.44 -8.37 9.76
CA ILE A 114 -13.89 -9.41 8.88
C ILE A 114 -15.02 -10.28 8.33
N SER A 115 -15.98 -10.67 9.17
CA SER A 115 -17.14 -11.46 8.75
C SER A 115 -17.97 -10.74 7.68
N GLN A 116 -18.21 -9.44 7.84
CA GLN A 116 -18.95 -8.62 6.87
C GLN A 116 -18.21 -8.50 5.52
N LEU A 117 -16.88 -8.40 5.53
CA LEU A 117 -16.07 -8.31 4.32
C LEU A 117 -15.92 -9.64 3.58
N GLN A 118 -16.25 -10.77 4.21
CA GLN A 118 -16.09 -12.10 3.60
C GLN A 118 -16.86 -12.25 2.29
N ALA A 119 -18.08 -11.70 2.22
CA ALA A 119 -18.89 -11.74 0.99
C ALA A 119 -18.26 -10.93 -0.14
N TRP A 120 -17.73 -9.74 0.17
CA TRP A 120 -17.01 -8.91 -0.80
C TRP A 120 -15.72 -9.57 -1.29
N HIS A 121 -14.97 -10.20 -0.39
CA HIS A 121 -13.78 -10.95 -0.77
C HIS A 121 -14.11 -12.18 -1.65
N ALA A 122 -15.23 -12.87 -1.40
CA ALA A 122 -15.70 -13.94 -2.28
C ALA A 122 -16.03 -13.43 -3.69
N LEU A 123 -16.70 -12.26 -3.78
CA LEU A 123 -16.95 -11.59 -5.05
C LEU A 123 -15.65 -11.17 -5.76
N ALA A 124 -14.67 -10.68 -5.01
CA ALA A 124 -13.36 -10.30 -5.54
C ALA A 124 -12.64 -11.50 -6.17
N GLN A 125 -12.66 -12.66 -5.50
CA GLN A 125 -12.09 -13.89 -6.03
C GLN A 125 -12.79 -14.34 -7.32
N GLN A 126 -14.11 -14.20 -7.40
CA GLN A 126 -14.87 -14.53 -8.62
C GLN A 126 -14.55 -13.56 -9.78
N ALA A 127 -14.49 -12.26 -9.49
CA ALA A 127 -14.21 -11.23 -10.50
C ALA A 127 -12.79 -11.30 -11.05
N HIS A 128 -11.79 -11.51 -10.17
CA HIS A 128 -10.38 -11.52 -10.54
C HIS A 128 -9.85 -12.90 -10.93
N GLN A 129 -10.58 -13.98 -10.63
CA GLN A 129 -10.18 -15.39 -10.80
C GLN A 129 -8.84 -15.75 -10.12
N LYS A 130 -8.41 -14.93 -9.15
CA LYS A 130 -7.19 -15.09 -8.37
C LYS A 130 -7.33 -14.36 -7.04
N THR A 131 -6.55 -14.80 -6.05
CA THR A 131 -6.36 -14.10 -4.78
C THR A 131 -4.87 -13.98 -4.49
N LYS A 132 -4.50 -12.94 -3.78
CA LYS A 132 -3.15 -12.71 -3.24
C LYS A 132 -3.00 -13.25 -1.81
N LEU A 133 -4.05 -13.85 -1.26
CA LEU A 133 -3.99 -14.58 0.01
C LEU A 133 -3.36 -15.97 -0.19
N GLY A 134 -3.01 -16.62 0.92
CA GLY A 134 -2.48 -17.99 0.99
C GLY A 134 -1.07 -18.11 1.58
N ILE A 135 -0.40 -16.99 1.90
CA ILE A 135 1.00 -17.00 2.37
C ILE A 135 1.11 -17.70 3.73
N THR A 136 0.23 -17.38 4.66
CA THR A 136 0.20 -17.98 6.00
C THR A 136 -0.61 -19.28 6.07
N GLY A 137 -1.35 -19.61 5.01
CA GLY A 137 -2.34 -20.69 5.01
C GLY A 137 -3.52 -20.47 5.97
N CYS A 138 -3.70 -19.25 6.49
CA CYS A 138 -4.77 -18.90 7.42
C CYS A 138 -5.97 -18.29 6.69
N THR A 139 -7.16 -18.50 7.24
CA THR A 139 -8.35 -17.76 6.84
C THR A 139 -8.30 -16.33 7.40
N PRO A 140 -9.00 -15.36 6.79
CA PRO A 140 -9.10 -14.00 7.35
C PRO A 140 -9.56 -13.96 8.80
N ALA A 141 -10.47 -14.86 9.20
CA ALA A 141 -10.93 -14.98 10.59
C ALA A 141 -9.82 -15.46 11.55
N GLU A 142 -9.04 -16.46 11.14
CA GLU A 142 -7.86 -16.93 11.91
C GLU A 142 -6.82 -15.80 12.06
N LEU A 143 -6.56 -15.05 10.98
CA LEU A 143 -5.66 -13.89 11.00
C LEU A 143 -6.14 -12.80 11.96
N GLY A 144 -7.42 -12.46 11.91
CA GLY A 144 -8.05 -11.48 12.80
C GLY A 144 -8.01 -11.90 14.26
N ALA A 145 -8.29 -13.17 14.56
CA ALA A 145 -8.22 -13.73 15.91
C ALA A 145 -6.78 -13.73 16.44
N PHE A 146 -5.80 -14.12 15.61
CA PHE A 146 -4.39 -14.07 15.96
C PHE A 146 -3.95 -12.65 16.30
N LEU A 147 -4.17 -11.68 15.41
CA LEU A 147 -3.80 -10.27 15.65
C LEU A 147 -4.55 -9.68 16.86
N SER A 148 -5.80 -10.09 17.09
CA SER A 148 -6.56 -9.69 18.28
C SER A 148 -5.95 -10.20 19.58
N SER A 149 -5.36 -11.40 19.58
CA SER A 149 -4.66 -11.91 20.78
C SER A 149 -3.50 -11.02 21.19
N TRP A 150 -2.81 -10.39 20.22
CA TRP A 150 -1.72 -9.44 20.46
C TRP A 150 -2.17 -8.10 21.04
N LEU A 151 -3.46 -7.78 20.98
CA LEU A 151 -4.03 -6.62 21.69
C LEU A 151 -4.18 -6.88 23.19
N SER A 152 -4.13 -8.14 23.63
CA SER A 152 -4.19 -8.55 25.05
C SER A 152 -2.79 -8.81 25.64
N ASP A 153 -2.69 -8.95 26.96
CA ASP A 153 -1.43 -9.25 27.64
C ASP A 153 -0.96 -10.70 27.47
N SER A 154 -1.79 -11.56 26.89
CA SER A 154 -1.51 -12.98 26.65
C SER A 154 -1.65 -13.33 25.15
N PRO A 155 -0.71 -12.90 24.30
CA PRO A 155 -0.77 -13.16 22.86
C PRO A 155 -0.59 -14.63 22.51
N SER A 156 -1.22 -15.08 21.43
CA SER A 156 -0.80 -16.30 20.76
C SER A 156 0.50 -16.03 20.02
N LEU A 157 1.57 -16.72 20.41
CA LEU A 157 2.88 -16.56 19.77
C LEU A 157 2.98 -17.32 18.44
N ILE A 158 2.04 -18.23 18.19
CA ILE A 158 2.03 -19.14 17.04
C ILE A 158 0.79 -18.86 16.21
N LEU A 159 1.00 -18.69 14.90
CA LEU A 159 -0.08 -18.56 13.93
C LEU A 159 -0.50 -19.94 13.40
N LYS A 160 0.35 -20.56 12.56
CA LYS A 160 0.23 -21.96 12.11
C LYS A 160 1.58 -22.67 12.05
N ASP A 161 2.61 -21.97 11.59
CA ASP A 161 3.98 -22.48 11.57
C ASP A 161 4.67 -22.25 12.92
N HIS A 162 5.07 -23.35 13.58
CA HIS A 162 5.77 -23.33 14.87
C HIS A 162 7.24 -22.92 14.76
N SER A 163 7.82 -22.93 13.55
CA SER A 163 9.22 -22.53 13.31
C SER A 163 9.38 -21.03 13.10
N MET A 164 8.28 -20.32 12.87
CA MET A 164 8.26 -18.89 12.60
C MET A 164 8.42 -18.07 13.87
N ALA A 165 9.31 -17.08 13.85
CA ALA A 165 9.46 -16.17 14.98
C ALA A 165 8.18 -15.33 15.18
N PRO A 166 7.77 -15.00 16.42
CA PRO A 166 6.51 -14.30 16.68
C PRO A 166 6.36 -12.97 15.92
N PHE A 167 7.42 -12.17 15.82
CA PHE A 167 7.37 -10.91 15.05
C PHE A 167 7.13 -11.14 13.55
N GLN A 168 7.64 -12.23 12.97
CA GLN A 168 7.40 -12.60 11.57
C GLN A 168 5.95 -13.04 11.38
N ALA A 169 5.43 -13.84 12.32
CA ALA A 169 4.02 -14.26 12.30
C ALA A 169 3.07 -13.06 12.36
N VAL A 170 3.35 -12.08 13.23
CA VAL A 170 2.60 -10.81 13.30
C VAL A 170 2.70 -10.03 11.99
N LYS A 171 3.89 -9.94 11.38
CA LYS A 171 4.08 -9.25 10.10
C LYS A 171 3.25 -9.89 8.99
N PHE A 172 3.36 -11.20 8.81
CA PHE A 172 2.65 -11.90 7.74
C PHE A 172 1.14 -11.89 7.96
N ALA A 173 0.67 -12.10 9.18
CA ALA A 173 -0.74 -11.96 9.49
C ALA A 173 -1.26 -10.56 9.18
N SER A 174 -0.47 -9.53 9.52
CA SER A 174 -0.82 -8.13 9.24
C SER A 174 -0.91 -7.85 7.74
N ASP A 175 0.08 -8.28 6.95
CA ASP A 175 0.10 -8.05 5.50
C ASP A 175 -1.01 -8.79 4.77
N GLU A 176 -1.26 -10.04 5.15
CA GLU A 176 -2.28 -10.87 4.53
C GLU A 176 -3.68 -10.38 4.89
N LEU A 177 -3.90 -9.93 6.14
CA LEU A 177 -5.17 -9.30 6.51
C LEU A 177 -5.38 -7.97 5.77
N LYS A 178 -4.36 -7.11 5.64
CA LYS A 178 -4.44 -5.90 4.79
C LYS A 178 -4.82 -6.24 3.34
N THR A 179 -4.23 -7.31 2.81
CA THR A 179 -4.51 -7.80 1.45
C THR A 179 -5.97 -8.22 1.30
N PHE A 180 -6.51 -8.96 2.28
CA PHE A 180 -7.93 -9.34 2.31
C PHE A 180 -8.85 -8.13 2.26
N TYR A 181 -8.57 -7.09 3.05
CA TYR A 181 -9.36 -5.85 3.06
C TYR A 181 -9.31 -5.14 1.70
N TYR A 182 -8.14 -5.04 1.07
CA TYR A 182 -8.01 -4.39 -0.24
C TYR A 182 -8.67 -5.19 -1.37
N GLU A 183 -8.60 -6.52 -1.35
CA GLU A 183 -9.35 -7.36 -2.30
C GLU A 183 -10.87 -7.22 -2.09
N ALA A 184 -11.35 -7.19 -0.85
CA ALA A 184 -12.77 -6.95 -0.58
C ALA A 184 -13.21 -5.55 -1.05
N LYS A 185 -12.40 -4.52 -0.82
CA LYS A 185 -12.74 -3.14 -1.20
C LYS A 185 -12.77 -2.92 -2.71
N SER A 186 -11.93 -3.60 -3.49
CA SER A 186 -11.79 -3.36 -4.94
C SER A 186 -13.05 -3.66 -5.75
N VAL A 187 -13.95 -4.48 -5.22
CA VAL A 187 -15.22 -4.84 -5.88
C VAL A 187 -16.45 -4.20 -5.23
N GLN A 188 -16.26 -3.40 -4.17
CA GLN A 188 -17.35 -2.62 -3.60
C GLN A 188 -17.76 -1.49 -4.55
N PRO A 189 -19.03 -1.04 -4.50
CA PRO A 189 -19.46 0.13 -5.26
C PRO A 189 -18.61 1.38 -4.95
N GLY A 190 -18.40 2.19 -5.98
CA GLY A 190 -17.62 3.43 -5.88
C GLY A 190 -16.41 3.46 -6.83
N GLN A 191 -15.87 4.66 -7.04
CA GLN A 191 -14.57 4.80 -7.68
C GLN A 191 -13.49 4.68 -6.61
N HIS A 192 -12.52 3.81 -6.82
CA HIS A 192 -11.47 3.56 -5.85
C HIS A 192 -10.11 3.94 -6.44
N SER A 193 -9.39 4.83 -5.76
CA SER A 193 -7.97 5.08 -6.02
C SER A 193 -7.13 4.41 -4.94
N SER A 194 -5.82 4.29 -5.14
CA SER A 194 -4.94 3.76 -4.08
C SER A 194 -5.02 4.60 -2.81
N ALA A 195 -5.12 5.92 -2.97
CA ALA A 195 -5.23 6.86 -1.86
C ALA A 195 -6.55 6.68 -1.12
N SER A 196 -7.68 6.56 -1.83
CA SER A 196 -8.98 6.37 -1.17
C SER A 196 -9.10 5.01 -0.47
N MET A 197 -8.52 3.95 -1.05
CA MET A 197 -8.47 2.64 -0.39
C MET A 197 -7.60 2.66 0.88
N GLN A 198 -6.45 3.35 0.86
CA GLN A 198 -5.62 3.52 2.05
C GLN A 198 -6.34 4.35 3.11
N GLN A 199 -6.95 5.47 2.73
CA GLN A 199 -7.72 6.31 3.65
C GLN A 199 -8.81 5.50 4.35
N TRP A 200 -9.59 4.76 3.56
CA TRP A 200 -10.64 3.88 4.06
C TRP A 200 -10.07 2.85 5.04
N PHE A 201 -9.03 2.10 4.65
CA PHE A 201 -8.47 1.07 5.52
C PHE A 201 -7.98 1.66 6.85
N TRP A 202 -7.20 2.73 6.82
CA TRP A 202 -6.54 3.25 8.03
C TRP A 202 -7.46 4.05 8.96
N PHE A 203 -8.45 4.75 8.41
CA PHE A 203 -9.25 5.71 9.18
C PHE A 203 -10.73 5.35 9.29
N GLU A 204 -11.22 4.40 8.50
CA GLU A 204 -12.64 4.01 8.49
C GLU A 204 -12.88 2.54 8.88
N THR A 205 -11.82 1.75 9.12
CA THR A 205 -11.96 0.34 9.53
C THR A 205 -11.48 0.07 10.95
N THR A 206 -12.08 -0.92 11.58
CA THR A 206 -11.66 -1.48 12.86
C THR A 206 -10.28 -2.15 12.74
N ALA A 207 -9.97 -2.77 11.60
CA ALA A 207 -8.63 -3.28 11.34
C ALA A 207 -7.57 -2.16 11.37
N GLY A 208 -7.83 -1.01 10.75
CA GLY A 208 -6.96 0.16 10.83
C GLY A 208 -6.68 0.58 12.27
N GLU A 209 -7.73 0.70 13.09
CA GLU A 209 -7.63 0.99 14.52
C GLU A 209 -6.81 -0.07 15.29
N ALA A 210 -7.02 -1.36 14.99
CA ALA A 210 -6.26 -2.45 15.59
C ALA A 210 -4.77 -2.39 15.27
N PHE A 211 -4.41 -2.09 14.02
CA PHE A 211 -3.01 -1.99 13.60
C PHE A 211 -2.31 -0.80 14.24
N LEU A 212 -2.99 0.35 14.32
CA LEU A 212 -2.49 1.53 15.04
C LEU A 212 -2.26 1.22 16.53
N THR A 213 -3.19 0.49 17.15
CA THR A 213 -3.09 0.08 18.56
C THR A 213 -1.92 -0.88 18.79
N LEU A 214 -1.77 -1.90 17.93
CA LEU A 214 -0.65 -2.84 17.97
C LEU A 214 0.70 -2.13 17.80
N ARG A 215 0.81 -1.22 16.83
CA ARG A 215 2.03 -0.43 16.63
C ARG A 215 2.41 0.31 17.91
N LYS A 216 1.46 1.03 18.54
CA LYS A 216 1.69 1.77 19.78
C LYS A 216 2.13 0.84 20.92
N LYS A 217 1.50 -0.33 21.02
CA LYS A 217 1.89 -1.36 21.99
C LYS A 217 3.34 -1.80 21.79
N PHE A 218 3.72 -2.19 20.58
CA PHE A 218 5.10 -2.62 20.28
C PHE A 218 6.13 -1.50 20.48
N ALA A 219 5.80 -0.26 20.12
CA ALA A 219 6.65 0.89 20.39
C ALA A 219 6.86 1.13 21.89
N ARG A 220 5.82 0.93 22.70
CA ARG A 220 5.86 1.10 24.17
C ARG A 220 6.62 -0.03 24.87
N GLU A 221 6.44 -1.27 24.42
CA GLU A 221 7.13 -2.44 24.98
C GLU A 221 8.62 -2.42 24.66
N GLY A 222 9.00 -1.89 23.50
CA GLY A 222 10.41 -1.65 23.15
C GLY A 222 11.20 -2.95 22.89
N ASP A 223 10.53 -4.07 22.63
CA ASP A 223 11.20 -5.32 22.25
C ASP A 223 11.98 -5.11 20.93
N PRO A 224 13.31 -5.31 20.91
CA PRO A 224 14.12 -5.18 19.70
C PRO A 224 13.63 -6.03 18.52
N ALA A 225 13.03 -7.19 18.76
CA ALA A 225 12.48 -8.04 17.70
C ALA A 225 11.28 -7.41 16.99
N PHE A 226 10.53 -6.56 17.69
CA PHE A 226 9.35 -5.86 17.16
C PHE A 226 9.62 -4.44 16.69
N ALA A 227 10.85 -3.93 16.87
CA ALA A 227 11.22 -2.56 16.50
C ALA A 227 10.87 -2.22 15.03
N GLY A 228 11.09 -3.16 14.10
CA GLY A 228 10.73 -2.98 12.68
C GLY A 228 9.22 -2.90 12.42
N LEU A 229 8.39 -3.57 13.24
CA LEU A 229 6.93 -3.45 13.17
C LEU A 229 6.47 -2.12 13.75
N ALA A 230 7.06 -1.70 14.87
CA ALA A 230 6.74 -0.44 15.52
C ALA A 230 7.10 0.79 14.66
N THR A 231 8.17 0.73 13.87
CA THR A 231 8.74 1.93 13.22
C THR A 231 8.63 1.97 11.70
N LEU A 232 8.62 0.83 11.01
CA LEU A 232 8.79 0.80 9.54
C LEU A 232 7.66 0.09 8.78
N SER A 233 7.13 -1.00 9.33
CA SER A 233 6.49 -2.01 8.48
C SER A 233 5.03 -2.32 8.79
N MET A 234 4.53 -2.00 9.99
CA MET A 234 3.12 -2.25 10.35
C MET A 234 2.19 -1.17 9.77
N VAL A 235 2.52 0.11 9.99
CA VAL A 235 1.74 1.28 9.58
C VAL A 235 2.60 2.18 8.68
N PRO A 236 2.09 2.62 7.51
CA PRO A 236 2.80 3.54 6.63
C PRO A 236 3.10 4.89 7.28
N ARG A 237 4.27 5.47 6.99
CA ARG A 237 4.66 6.80 7.50
C ARG A 237 3.68 7.92 7.13
N ALA A 238 3.09 7.85 5.93
CA ALA A 238 2.08 8.82 5.50
C ALA A 238 0.86 8.87 6.43
N VAL A 239 0.42 7.69 6.91
CA VAL A 239 -0.69 7.57 7.88
C VAL A 239 -0.30 8.15 9.23
N LEU A 240 0.94 7.91 9.68
CA LEU A 240 1.44 8.47 10.94
C LEU A 240 1.55 10.00 10.87
N ALA A 241 2.02 10.53 9.75
CA ALA A 241 2.11 11.97 9.53
C ALA A 241 0.73 12.66 9.60
N GLU A 242 -0.31 12.03 9.05
CA GLU A 242 -1.69 12.53 9.13
C GLU A 242 -2.24 12.48 10.57
N LEU A 243 -1.80 11.51 11.37
CA LEU A 243 -2.12 11.42 12.81
C LEU A 243 -1.27 12.36 13.69
N GLY A 244 -0.28 13.07 13.12
CA GLY A 244 0.66 13.89 13.87
C GLY A 244 1.63 13.07 14.74
N GLU A 245 1.83 11.79 14.42
CA GLU A 245 2.74 10.88 15.12
C GLU A 245 4.06 10.72 14.34
N PRO A 246 5.21 10.64 15.04
CA PRO A 246 6.51 10.37 14.40
C PRO A 246 6.65 8.92 13.90
#